data_AF-A0A353LH64-F1
#
_entry.id   AF-A0A353LH64-F1
#
_cell.length_a   1.000
_cell.length_b   1.000
_cell.length_c   1.000
_cell.angle_alpha   90.00
_cell.angle_beta   90.00
_cell.angle_gamma   90.00
#
_symmetry.space_group_name_H-M   'P 1'
#
loop_
_entity.id
_entity.type
_entity.pdbx_description
1 polymer ?
#
loop_
_entity_poly.entity_id
_entity_poly.type
_entity_poly.pdbx_seq_one_letter_code
_entity_poly.pdbx_strand_id
1 'polypeptide(L)'
;LGMHVTNRYSPGYCNWPVSEQQPLFSLLPGQPCNIRLTGSSLMIPLKSVSGIVGIGKKVKKRGYACDICNNRTCIYRSIKNHH
;
A
#
# COMPACT_ATOMS: atom_id res chain seq x y z
N LEU A 1 -12.29 -21.59 5.83
CA LEU A 1 -12.67 -20.52 4.87
C LEU A 1 -11.48 -20.21 3.97
N GLY A 2 -11.46 -20.70 2.72
CA GLY A 2 -10.36 -20.49 1.76
C GLY A 2 -10.33 -19.07 1.17
N MET A 3 -10.13 -18.05 2.01
CA MET A 3 -10.02 -16.66 1.59
C MET A 3 -8.55 -16.23 1.52
N HIS A 4 -8.21 -15.43 0.53
CA HIS A 4 -6.89 -14.84 0.33
C HIS A 4 -6.96 -13.31 0.44
N VAL A 5 -5.79 -12.67 0.52
CA VAL A 5 -5.65 -11.21 0.57
C VAL A 5 -4.72 -10.69 -0.53
N THR A 6 -4.91 -9.45 -0.95
CA THR A 6 -3.97 -8.74 -1.83
C THR A 6 -2.79 -8.15 -1.05
N ASN A 7 -1.86 -7.50 -1.76
CA ASN A 7 -0.96 -6.53 -1.13
C ASN A 7 -1.75 -5.32 -0.58
N ARG A 8 -1.13 -4.53 0.31
CA ARG A 8 -1.66 -3.21 0.70
C ARG A 8 -1.39 -2.23 -0.44
N TYR A 9 -2.44 -1.60 -0.95
CA TYR A 9 -2.33 -0.52 -1.92
C TYR A 9 -2.73 0.80 -1.28
N SER A 10 -2.10 1.89 -1.68
CA SER A 10 -2.38 3.22 -1.12
C SER A 10 -2.38 4.25 -2.27
N PRO A 11 -3.25 5.28 -2.22
CA PRO A 11 -3.14 6.43 -3.11
C PRO A 11 -1.72 7.02 -3.10
N GLY A 12 -1.21 7.39 -4.27
CA GLY A 12 0.17 7.87 -4.45
C GLY A 12 1.19 6.78 -4.83
N TYR A 13 0.82 5.50 -4.84
CA TYR A 13 1.67 4.42 -5.38
C TYR A 13 1.33 4.09 -6.83
N CYS A 14 2.37 3.73 -7.59
CA CYS A 14 2.25 3.30 -8.99
C CYS A 14 1.50 4.36 -9.82
N ASN A 15 0.30 4.02 -10.30
CA ASN A 15 -0.56 4.90 -11.11
C ASN A 15 -1.85 5.29 -10.37
N TRP A 16 -1.89 5.18 -9.04
CA TRP A 16 -3.04 5.60 -8.25
C TRP A 16 -2.85 7.05 -7.79
N PRO A 17 -3.64 8.02 -8.28
CA PRO A 17 -3.47 9.43 -7.90
C PRO A 17 -3.59 9.64 -6.39
N VAL A 18 -2.74 10.50 -5.82
CA VAL A 18 -2.79 10.83 -4.39
C VAL A 18 -4.08 11.55 -3.99
N SER A 19 -4.75 12.22 -4.93
CA SER A 19 -6.07 12.84 -4.72
C SER A 19 -7.14 11.84 -4.29
N GLU A 20 -7.01 10.56 -4.67
CA GLU A 20 -7.91 9.48 -4.25
C GLU A 20 -7.80 9.16 -2.75
N GLN A 21 -6.87 9.78 -2.04
CA GLN A 21 -6.81 9.77 -0.58
C GLN A 21 -8.07 10.41 0.04
N GLN A 22 -8.64 11.44 -0.60
CA GLN A 22 -9.84 12.14 -0.14
C GLN A 22 -11.08 11.22 -0.10
N PRO A 23 -11.49 10.58 -1.22
CA PRO A 23 -12.59 9.62 -1.18
C PRO A 23 -12.28 8.38 -0.34
N LEU A 24 -11.02 7.94 -0.24
CA LEU A 24 -10.66 6.85 0.68
C LEU A 24 -10.93 7.23 2.14
N PHE A 25 -10.61 8.46 2.56
CA PHE A 25 -10.87 8.93 3.93
C PHE A 25 -12.35 9.15 4.21
N SER A 26 -13.17 9.49 3.21
CA SER A 26 -14.62 9.68 3.43
C SER A 26 -15.36 8.36 3.73
N LEU A 27 -14.74 7.21 3.43
CA LEU A 27 -15.25 5.88 3.81
C LEU A 27 -14.95 5.52 5.28
N LEU A 28 -14.06 6.27 5.93
CA LEU A 28 -13.69 6.05 7.32
C LEU A 28 -14.57 6.89 8.24
N PRO A 29 -14.76 6.47 9.52
CA PRO A 29 -15.41 7.32 10.51
C PRO A 29 -14.68 8.65 10.68
N GLY A 30 -15.37 9.66 11.21
CA GLY A 30 -14.81 11.02 11.36
C GLY A 30 -13.48 11.05 12.10
N GLN A 31 -12.47 11.69 11.49
CA GLN A 31 -11.09 11.82 11.98
C GLN A 31 -10.45 10.48 12.42
N PRO A 32 -10.26 9.53 11.49
CA PRO A 32 -9.74 8.22 11.83
C PRO A 32 -8.33 8.34 12.39
N CYS A 33 -8.11 7.79 13.58
CA CYS A 33 -6.82 7.87 14.29
C CYS A 33 -6.28 9.31 14.48
N ASN A 34 -7.18 10.31 14.56
CA ASN A 34 -6.83 11.74 14.59
C ASN A 34 -6.00 12.20 13.37
N ILE A 35 -6.13 11.50 12.24
CA ILE A 35 -5.48 11.87 10.97
C ILE A 35 -6.43 12.76 10.17
N ARG A 36 -5.88 13.83 9.58
CA ARG A 36 -6.60 14.69 8.65
C ARG A 36 -5.82 14.86 7.35
N LEU A 37 -6.54 15.17 6.27
CA LEU A 37 -5.94 15.46 4.97
C LEU A 37 -5.80 16.97 4.75
N THR A 38 -4.70 17.36 4.10
CA THR A 38 -4.54 18.70 3.52
C THR A 38 -5.33 18.83 2.21
N GLY A 39 -5.45 20.04 1.66
CA GLY A 39 -6.00 20.25 0.31
C GLY A 39 -5.20 19.54 -0.79
N SER A 40 -3.91 19.33 -0.57
CA SER A 40 -3.02 18.55 -1.46
C SER A 40 -3.08 17.03 -1.19
N SER A 41 -3.98 16.56 -0.34
CA SER A 41 -4.18 15.14 0.00
C SER A 41 -3.02 14.49 0.77
N LEU A 42 -2.16 15.29 1.41
CA LEU A 42 -1.17 14.80 2.36
C LEU A 42 -1.81 14.56 3.74
N MET A 43 -1.28 13.60 4.48
CA MET A 43 -1.77 13.27 5.83
C MET A 43 -1.06 14.11 6.90
N ILE A 44 -1.83 14.50 7.92
CA ILE A 44 -1.35 15.11 9.16
C ILE A 44 -1.81 14.20 10.30
N PRO A 45 -0.89 13.64 11.12
CA PRO A 45 0.57 13.80 11.08
C PRO A 45 1.26 13.24 9.83
N LEU A 46 2.44 13.77 9.48
CA LEU A 46 3.14 13.39 8.24
C LEU A 46 3.56 11.92 8.20
N LYS A 47 3.96 11.34 9.34
CA LYS A 47 4.28 9.91 9.47
C LYS A 47 3.01 9.08 9.63
N SER A 48 2.14 9.15 8.63
CA SER A 48 0.90 8.38 8.55
C SER A 48 0.87 7.57 7.26
N VAL A 49 0.10 6.49 7.26
CA VAL A 49 -0.14 5.65 6.07
C VAL A 49 -1.61 5.27 6.00
N SER A 50 -2.17 5.31 4.79
CA SER A 50 -3.50 4.80 4.49
C SER A 50 -3.39 3.63 3.51
N GLY A 51 -4.47 2.86 3.29
CA GLY A 51 -4.50 1.92 2.18
C GLY A 51 -5.68 0.96 2.22
N ILE A 52 -5.76 0.14 1.18
CA ILE A 52 -6.76 -0.90 0.98
C ILE A 52 -6.08 -2.28 0.89
N VAL A 53 -6.78 -3.29 1.39
CA VAL A 53 -6.43 -4.71 1.23
C VAL A 53 -7.69 -5.42 0.76
N GLY A 54 -7.64 -6.03 -0.43
CA GLY A 54 -8.75 -6.81 -0.97
C GLY A 54 -8.77 -8.21 -0.36
N ILE A 55 -9.97 -8.73 -0.06
CA ILE A 55 -10.19 -10.10 0.43
C ILE A 55 -11.03 -10.85 -0.60
N GLY A 56 -10.64 -12.08 -0.94
CA GLY A 56 -11.43 -12.91 -1.85
C GLY A 56 -10.87 -14.31 -2.12
N LYS A 57 -11.67 -15.18 -2.73
CA LYS A 57 -11.25 -16.56 -3.06
C LYS A 57 -10.23 -16.63 -4.20
N LYS A 58 -10.19 -15.62 -5.07
CA LYS A 58 -9.34 -15.58 -6.28
C LYS A 58 -8.28 -14.47 -6.24
N VAL A 59 -8.16 -13.74 -5.13
CA VAL A 59 -7.13 -12.70 -5.00
C VAL A 59 -5.78 -13.34 -4.71
N LYS A 60 -4.70 -12.67 -5.13
CA LYS A 60 -3.34 -13.14 -4.93
C LYS A 60 -2.50 -12.02 -4.31
N LYS A 61 -1.72 -12.36 -3.30
CA LYS A 61 -0.63 -11.52 -2.82
C LYS A 61 0.56 -11.71 -3.77
N ARG A 62 1.05 -10.64 -4.37
CA ARG A 62 2.24 -10.67 -5.21
C ARG A 62 3.49 -10.56 -4.34
N GLY A 63 4.53 -11.29 -4.69
CA GLY A 63 5.86 -11.15 -4.09
C GLY A 63 6.39 -9.72 -4.26
N TYR A 64 7.24 -9.28 -3.34
CA TYR A 64 7.87 -7.97 -3.45
C TYR A 64 8.80 -7.96 -4.68
N ALA A 65 9.03 -6.78 -5.28
CA ALA A 65 9.77 -6.66 -6.53
C ALA A 65 11.09 -7.45 -6.57
N CYS A 66 11.86 -7.44 -5.47
CA CYS A 66 13.11 -8.19 -5.38
C CYS A 66 12.92 -9.73 -5.30
N ASP A 67 11.79 -10.23 -4.79
CA ASP A 67 11.49 -11.69 -4.75
C ASP A 67 11.22 -12.26 -6.14
N ILE A 68 10.65 -11.46 -7.02
CA ILE A 68 10.18 -11.89 -8.35
C ILE A 68 11.08 -11.36 -9.49
N CYS A 69 12.13 -10.63 -9.15
CA CYS A 69 13.08 -10.12 -10.11
C CYS A 69 13.89 -11.27 -10.71
N ASN A 70 14.14 -11.25 -12.03
CA ASN A 70 14.98 -12.26 -12.70
C ASN A 70 16.42 -11.80 -12.93
N ASN A 71 16.77 -10.56 -12.56
CA ASN A 71 18.14 -10.05 -12.68
C ASN A 71 19.06 -10.68 -11.62
N ARG A 72 19.81 -11.71 -12.02
CA ARG A 72 20.73 -12.47 -11.17
C ARG A 72 21.96 -11.68 -10.71
N THR A 73 22.33 -10.60 -11.41
CA THR A 73 23.51 -9.78 -11.11
C THR A 73 23.16 -8.47 -10.38
N CYS A 74 21.91 -8.31 -9.93
CA CYS A 74 21.48 -7.14 -9.18
C CYS A 74 22.20 -7.05 -7.81
N ILE A 75 22.89 -5.94 -7.56
CA ILE A 75 23.62 -5.69 -6.29
C ILE A 75 22.74 -5.75 -5.03
N TYR A 76 21.44 -5.47 -5.15
CA TYR A 76 20.50 -5.52 -4.03
C TYR A 76 20.00 -6.94 -3.72
N ARG A 77 20.30 -7.93 -4.56
CA ARG A 77 19.83 -9.31 -4.39
C ARG A 77 20.48 -10.01 -3.20
N SER A 78 21.78 -9.81 -2.97
CA SER A 78 22.51 -10.39 -1.84
C SER A 78 22.11 -9.78 -0.50
N ILE A 79 21.71 -8.50 -0.49
CA ILE A 79 21.29 -7.78 0.72
C ILE A 79 19.98 -8.35 1.29
N LYS A 80 19.10 -8.88 0.43
CA LYS A 80 17.80 -9.42 0.86
C LYS A 80 17.88 -10.74 1.61
N ASN A 81 18.97 -11.50 1.47
CA ASN A 81 19.11 -12.84 2.05
C ASN A 81 19.44 -12.84 3.56
N HIS A 82 19.55 -11.67 4.20
CA HIS A 82 19.91 -11.52 5.61
C HIS A 82 18.77 -11.02 6.52
N HIS A 83 17.52 -11.08 6.06
CA HIS A 83 16.33 -10.77 6.86
C HIS A 83 15.42 -11.99 7.04
#